data_AF-A0AAE6G7T8-F1
#
_entry.id   AF-A0AAE6G7T8-F1
#
_cell.length_a   1.000
_cell.length_b   1.000
_cell.length_c   1.000
_cell.angle_alpha   90.00
_cell.angle_beta   90.00
_cell.angle_gamma   90.00
#
_symmetry.space_group_name_H-M   'P 1'
#
loop_
_entity.id
_entity.type
_entity.pdbx_description
1 polymer ?
#
loop_
_entity_poly.entity_id
_entity_poly.type
_entity_poly.pdbx_seq_one_letter_code
_entity_poly.pdbx_strand_id
1 'polypeptide(L)'
;MLLNQRVVAGLGNRDADESLWQAGIEPRRLASSLTADEVVRLDRAIQAVLDEGLRLRGTQRDLFGVQGQAKHRRNVFGRAGAPCPRCATPVSHQRLGGRNTYWCATCQPLTSAPEVSAQSSLL
;
A
#
# COMPACT_ATOMS: atom_id res chain seq x y z
N MET A 1 -10.00 -1.02 2.86
CA MET A 1 -10.60 -1.49 1.59
C MET A 1 -9.72 -2.50 0.86
N LEU A 2 -8.41 -2.24 0.68
CA LEU A 2 -7.51 -3.15 -0.07
C LEU A 2 -7.38 -4.57 0.50
N LEU A 3 -7.43 -4.73 1.82
CA LEU A 3 -7.33 -6.04 2.47
C LEU A 3 -8.62 -6.87 2.45
N ASN A 4 -9.71 -6.31 1.90
CA ASN A 4 -10.92 -7.07 1.66
C ASN A 4 -10.65 -8.06 0.51
N GLN A 5 -10.65 -9.35 0.82
CA GLN A 5 -10.33 -10.41 -0.14
C GLN A 5 -11.35 -10.54 -1.28
N ARG A 6 -12.51 -9.87 -1.19
CA ARG A 6 -13.45 -9.73 -2.30
C ARG A 6 -13.03 -8.66 -3.32
N VAL A 7 -12.10 -7.78 -2.95
CA VAL A 7 -11.60 -6.68 -3.80
C VAL A 7 -10.32 -7.12 -4.50
N VAL A 8 -9.32 -7.57 -3.74
CA VAL A 8 -8.08 -8.17 -4.28
C VAL A 8 -7.74 -9.40 -3.45
N ALA A 9 -7.88 -10.58 -4.04
CA ALA A 9 -7.51 -11.82 -3.37
C ALA A 9 -5.99 -11.95 -3.27
N GLY A 10 -5.49 -12.45 -2.13
CA GLY A 10 -4.06 -12.70 -1.92
C GLY A 10 -3.25 -11.46 -1.53
N LEU A 11 -3.84 -10.26 -1.53
CA LEU A 11 -3.17 -9.06 -1.06
C LEU A 11 -3.03 -9.08 0.48
N GLY A 12 -1.79 -9.21 0.94
CA GLY A 12 -1.44 -9.22 2.35
C GLY A 12 -1.21 -7.81 2.93
N ASN A 13 -1.03 -7.75 4.24
CA ASN A 13 -0.79 -6.50 4.97
C ASN A 13 0.49 -5.79 4.51
N ARG A 14 1.56 -6.57 4.26
CA ARG A 14 2.82 -6.06 3.68
C ARG A 14 2.59 -5.45 2.31
N ASP A 15 1.92 -6.20 1.45
CA ASP A 15 1.74 -5.81 0.06
C ASP A 15 0.90 -4.54 -0.05
N ALA A 16 -0.15 -4.43 0.78
CA ALA A 16 -0.95 -3.21 0.87
C ALA A 16 -0.11 -1.99 1.28
N ASP A 17 0.68 -2.09 2.35
CA ASP A 17 1.50 -0.97 2.85
C ASP A 17 2.56 -0.54 1.83
N GLU A 18 3.26 -1.49 1.22
CA GLU A 18 4.28 -1.22 0.20
C GLU A 18 3.65 -0.66 -1.09
N SER A 19 2.47 -1.14 -1.49
CA SER A 19 1.76 -0.65 -2.68
C SER A 19 1.26 0.77 -2.48
N LEU A 20 0.68 1.07 -1.31
CA LEU A 20 0.22 2.41 -0.96
C LEU A 20 1.40 3.39 -0.89
N TRP A 21 2.53 2.97 -0.32
CA TRP A 21 3.75 3.77 -0.33
C TRP A 21 4.27 4.00 -1.74
N GLN A 22 4.28 2.97 -2.58
CA GLN A 22 4.73 3.09 -3.96
C GLN A 22 3.85 4.05 -4.76
N ALA A 23 2.52 3.99 -4.56
CA ALA A 23 1.53 4.86 -5.19
C ALA A 23 1.42 6.27 -4.58
N GLY A 24 2.03 6.51 -3.41
CA GLY A 24 1.98 7.80 -2.71
C GLY A 24 0.62 8.09 -2.05
N ILE A 25 -0.15 7.04 -1.70
CA ILE A 25 -1.50 7.17 -1.15
C ILE A 25 -1.48 6.92 0.35
N GLU A 26 -2.11 7.81 1.11
CA GLU A 26 -2.22 7.69 2.56
C GLU A 26 -3.20 6.56 2.95
N PRO A 27 -2.85 5.66 3.89
CA PRO A 27 -3.62 4.43 4.17
C PRO A 27 -5.00 4.63 4.80
N ARG A 28 -5.27 5.78 5.41
CA ARG A 28 -6.55 6.18 6.00
C ARG A 28 -7.42 6.97 5.02
N ARG A 29 -6.91 7.31 3.83
CA ARG A 29 -7.71 7.97 2.80
C ARG A 29 -8.90 7.12 2.40
N LEU A 30 -10.08 7.75 2.30
CA LEU A 30 -11.29 7.07 1.84
C LEU A 30 -11.09 6.60 0.41
N ALA A 31 -11.36 5.33 0.14
CA ALA A 31 -11.14 4.77 -1.18
C ALA A 31 -12.02 5.40 -2.27
N SER A 32 -13.22 5.85 -1.92
CA SER A 32 -14.11 6.60 -2.81
C SER A 32 -13.58 8.00 -3.17
N SER A 33 -12.55 8.49 -2.47
CA SER A 33 -11.91 9.78 -2.75
C SER A 33 -10.72 9.70 -3.71
N LEU A 34 -10.36 8.48 -4.16
CA LEU A 34 -9.24 8.31 -5.09
C LEU A 34 -9.66 8.75 -6.50
N THR A 35 -8.81 9.52 -7.16
CA THR A 35 -9.00 9.87 -8.58
C THR A 35 -8.73 8.66 -9.48
N ALA A 36 -9.19 8.69 -10.73
CA ALA A 36 -8.90 7.64 -11.69
C ALA A 36 -7.38 7.40 -11.86
N ASP A 37 -6.59 8.47 -11.89
CA ASP A 37 -5.13 8.38 -11.98
C ASP A 37 -4.51 7.74 -10.74
N GLU A 38 -5.03 8.04 -9.55
CA GLU A 38 -4.60 7.40 -8.30
C GLU A 38 -4.90 5.91 -8.30
N VAL A 39 -6.08 5.52 -8.79
CA VAL A 39 -6.47 4.11 -8.92
C VAL A 39 -5.53 3.38 -9.89
N VAL A 40 -5.22 3.97 -11.05
CA VAL A 40 -4.28 3.38 -12.02
C VAL A 40 -2.86 3.27 -11.43
N ARG A 41 -2.39 4.28 -10.69
CA ARG A 41 -1.10 4.20 -10.00
C ARG A 41 -1.08 3.11 -8.94
N LEU A 42 -2.17 2.97 -8.19
CA LEU A 42 -2.30 1.95 -7.14
C LEU A 42 -2.34 0.53 -7.73
N ASP A 43 -3.08 0.31 -8.81
CA ASP A 43 -3.12 -0.97 -9.53
C ASP A 43 -1.72 -1.39 -10.01
N ARG A 44 -1.01 -0.49 -10.69
CA ARG A 44 0.38 -0.73 -11.13
C ARG A 44 1.32 -1.01 -9.96
N ALA A 45 1.16 -0.30 -8.85
CA ALA A 45 1.96 -0.51 -7.65
C ALA A 45 1.71 -1.89 -7.03
N ILE A 46 0.43 -2.31 -6.94
CA ILE A 46 0.06 -3.64 -6.45
C ILE A 46 0.70 -4.73 -7.29
N GLN A 47 0.57 -4.64 -8.62
CA GLN A 47 1.18 -5.62 -9.53
C GLN A 47 2.70 -5.68 -9.34
N ALA A 48 3.38 -4.52 -9.29
CA ALA A 48 4.83 -4.47 -9.11
C ALA A 48 5.29 -5.11 -7.77
N VAL A 49 4.60 -4.84 -6.67
CA VAL A 49 4.92 -5.38 -5.34
C VAL A 49 4.69 -6.89 -5.28
N LEU A 50 3.62 -7.38 -5.89
CA LEU A 50 3.32 -8.81 -5.95
C LEU A 50 4.33 -9.55 -6.85
N ASP A 51 4.66 -8.99 -8.02
CA ASP A 51 5.66 -9.55 -8.93
C ASP A 51 7.06 -9.61 -8.31
N GLU A 52 7.42 -8.60 -7.51
CA GLU A 52 8.67 -8.63 -6.73
C GLU A 52 8.62 -9.75 -5.68
N GLY A 53 7.49 -9.91 -4.98
CA GLY A 53 7.28 -11.01 -4.04
C GLY A 53 7.43 -12.39 -4.68
N LEU A 54 6.86 -12.59 -5.88
CA LEU A 54 6.96 -13.83 -6.65
C LEU A 54 8.40 -14.09 -7.12
N ARG A 55 9.08 -13.08 -7.69
CA ARG A 55 10.49 -13.20 -8.10
C ARG A 55 11.41 -13.59 -6.95
N LEU A 56 11.12 -13.08 -5.75
CA LEU A 56 11.88 -13.38 -4.54
C LEU A 56 11.40 -14.65 -3.81
N ARG A 57 10.50 -15.45 -4.41
CA ARG A 57 9.92 -16.69 -3.82
C ARG A 57 9.25 -16.48 -2.46
N GLY A 58 8.69 -15.30 -2.21
CA GLY A 58 8.02 -14.98 -0.95
C GLY A 58 8.97 -14.91 0.25
N THR A 59 8.40 -14.99 1.46
CA THR A 59 9.14 -14.84 2.73
C THR A 59 9.42 -16.16 3.45
N GLN A 60 8.76 -17.23 3.03
CA GLN A 60 8.84 -18.56 3.64
C GLN A 60 9.61 -19.52 2.72
N ARG A 61 9.88 -20.73 3.20
CA ARG A 61 10.37 -21.80 2.32
C ARG A 61 9.26 -22.23 1.37
N ASP A 62 9.61 -22.50 0.13
CA ASP A 62 8.70 -23.15 -0.81
C ASP A 62 8.54 -24.64 -0.50
N LEU A 63 7.70 -25.32 -1.30
CA LEU A 63 7.40 -26.76 -1.14
C LEU A 63 8.63 -27.66 -1.31
N PHE A 64 9.73 -27.13 -1.86
CA PHE A 64 11.00 -27.83 -2.05
C PHE A 64 12.04 -27.45 -0.98
N GLY A 65 11.64 -26.68 0.04
CA GLY A 65 12.50 -26.27 1.14
C GLY A 65 13.42 -25.08 0.83
N VAL A 66 13.29 -24.45 -0.35
CA VAL A 66 14.11 -23.31 -0.77
C VAL A 66 13.61 -22.05 -0.07
N GLN A 67 14.51 -21.34 0.63
CA GLN A 67 14.18 -20.14 1.39
C GLN A 67 13.84 -18.96 0.46
N GLY A 68 12.63 -18.41 0.60
CA GLY A 68 12.25 -17.16 -0.04
C GLY A 68 13.06 -15.97 0.48
N GLN A 69 13.42 -15.06 -0.42
CA GLN A 69 14.29 -13.90 -0.21
C GLN A 69 13.51 -12.58 -0.06
N ALA A 70 12.17 -12.60 -0.15
CA ALA A 70 11.35 -11.38 -0.14
C ALA A 70 11.37 -10.62 1.21
N LYS A 71 12.00 -11.19 2.26
CA LYS A 71 12.16 -10.52 3.56
C LYS A 71 13.03 -9.25 3.48
N HIS A 72 13.91 -9.15 2.48
CA HIS A 72 14.97 -8.13 2.45
C HIS A 72 14.58 -6.79 1.82
N ARG A 73 13.43 -6.68 1.14
CA ARG A 73 12.98 -5.42 0.54
C ARG A 73 11.67 -4.95 1.15
N ARG A 74 11.77 -4.11 2.18
CA ARG A 74 10.64 -3.42 2.80
C ARG A 74 10.97 -1.94 2.83
N ASN A 75 10.18 -1.10 2.18
CA ASN A 75 10.38 0.35 2.22
C ASN A 75 9.76 0.94 3.48
N VAL A 76 8.58 0.46 3.87
CA VAL A 76 7.85 0.95 5.05
C VAL A 76 7.37 -0.17 5.97
N PHE A 77 7.04 -1.35 5.45
CA PHE A 77 6.40 -2.39 6.26
C PHE A 77 7.31 -2.87 7.39
N GLY A 78 6.84 -2.76 8.63
CA GLY A 78 7.60 -3.16 9.82
C GLY A 78 8.82 -2.27 10.09
N ARG A 79 8.89 -1.07 9.50
CA ARG A 79 10.03 -0.14 9.63
C ARG A 79 9.71 1.13 10.42
N ALA A 80 8.73 1.07 11.34
CA ALA A 80 8.36 2.20 12.19
C ALA A 80 9.59 2.89 12.81
N GLY A 81 9.66 4.22 12.71
CA GLY A 81 10.78 5.03 13.19
C GLY A 81 12.03 5.03 12.30
N ALA A 82 12.19 4.08 11.38
CA ALA A 82 13.29 4.08 10.43
C ALA A 82 13.09 5.16 9.34
N PRO A 83 14.16 5.69 8.73
CA PRO A 83 14.05 6.69 7.68
C PRO A 83 13.40 6.11 6.42
N CYS A 84 12.41 6.83 5.87
CA CYS A 84 11.83 6.54 4.57
C CYS A 84 12.94 6.58 3.50
N PRO A 85 13.03 5.57 2.60
CA PRO A 85 14.10 5.54 1.60
C PRO A 85 13.99 6.61 0.50
N ARG A 86 12.85 7.32 0.40
CA ARG A 86 12.66 8.44 -0.55
C ARG A 86 13.02 9.81 0.04
N CYS A 87 12.65 10.06 1.30
CA CYS A 87 12.68 11.41 1.88
C CYS A 87 13.23 11.50 3.29
N ALA A 88 13.74 10.39 3.85
CA ALA A 88 14.27 10.27 5.20
C ALA A 88 13.29 10.52 6.37
N THR A 89 12.08 11.03 6.14
CA THR A 89 11.04 11.14 7.18
C THR A 89 10.82 9.78 7.87
N PRO A 90 10.81 9.74 9.21
CA PRO A 90 10.55 8.49 9.93
C PRO A 90 9.23 7.85 9.52
N VAL A 91 9.27 6.55 9.26
CA VAL A 91 8.07 5.78 8.91
C VAL A 91 7.11 5.78 10.09
N SER A 92 5.88 6.20 9.83
CA SER A 92 4.78 6.21 10.77
C SER A 92 4.14 4.82 10.88
N HIS A 93 3.50 4.56 12.02
CA HIS A 93 2.80 3.31 12.29
C HIS A 93 1.54 3.56 13.10
N GLN A 94 0.48 2.86 12.76
CA GLN A 94 -0.78 2.82 13.51
C GLN A 94 -1.47 1.47 13.29
N ARG A 95 -2.35 1.09 14.22
CA ARG A 95 -3.25 -0.05 14.03
C ARG A 95 -4.54 0.40 13.34
N LEU A 96 -4.77 -0.04 12.10
CA LEU A 96 -6.00 0.22 11.33
C LEU A 96 -6.74 -1.10 11.10
N GLY A 97 -8.04 -1.14 11.40
CA GLY A 97 -8.85 -2.36 11.21
C GLY A 97 -8.27 -3.59 11.93
N GLY A 98 -7.63 -3.39 13.09
CA GLY A 98 -6.99 -4.46 13.84
C GLY A 98 -5.61 -4.90 13.34
N ARG A 99 -5.04 -4.25 12.33
CA ARG A 99 -3.75 -4.63 11.71
C ARG A 99 -2.73 -3.49 11.78
N ASN A 100 -1.46 -3.83 11.98
CA ASN A 100 -0.38 -2.83 11.93
C ASN A 100 -0.24 -2.30 10.50
N THR A 101 -0.28 -0.98 10.34
CA THR A 101 -0.16 -0.29 9.05
C THR A 101 0.99 0.69 9.13
N TYR A 102 1.86 0.68 8.11
CA TYR A 102 3.07 1.51 8.06
C TYR A 102 3.05 2.41 6.82
N TRP A 103 3.45 3.67 6.96
CA TRP A 103 3.49 4.63 5.85
C TRP A 103 4.48 5.76 6.10
N CYS A 104 4.82 6.53 5.07
CA CYS A 104 5.60 7.75 5.20
C CYS A 104 4.68 8.98 5.09
N ALA A 105 4.54 9.76 6.16
CA ALA A 105 3.64 10.93 6.18
C ALA A 105 4.00 12.02 5.16
N THR A 106 5.26 12.10 4.74
CA THR A 106 5.70 13.05 3.70
C THR A 106 5.44 12.52 2.28
N CYS A 107 5.74 11.25 2.00
CA CYS A 107 5.51 10.67 0.67
C CYS A 107 4.06 10.29 0.42
N GLN A 108 3.25 10.15 1.47
CA GLN A 108 1.84 9.79 1.43
C GLN A 108 1.04 10.82 2.23
N PRO A 109 0.93 12.07 1.74
CA PRO A 109 0.21 13.12 2.45
C PRO A 109 -1.27 12.80 2.54
N LEU A 110 -1.89 13.16 3.67
CA LEU A 110 -3.35 13.10 3.80
C LEU A 110 -3.94 14.25 2.98
N THR A 111 -4.38 13.96 1.78
CA THR A 111 -5.11 14.91 0.93
C THR A 111 -6.59 14.87 1.24
N SER A 112 -7.24 16.02 1.36
CA SER A 112 -8.71 16.09 1.32
C SER A 112 -9.22 15.51 -0.01
N ALA A 113 -10.39 14.87 0.03
CA ALA A 113 -11.06 14.43 -1.18
C ALA A 113 -11.26 15.64 -2.11
N PRO A 114 -11.10 15.50 -3.44
CA PRO A 114 -11.57 16.54 -4.35
C PRO A 114 -13.08 16.72 -4.12
N GLU A 115 -13.54 17.96 -4.00
CA GLU A 115 -14.97 18.26 -3.94
C GLU A 115 -15.63 17.70 -5.20
N VAL A 116 -16.45 16.66 -5.04
CA VAL A 116 -17.28 16.15 -6.13
C VAL A 116 -18.34 17.22 -6.36
N SER A 117 -18.15 18.05 -7.38
CA SER A 117 -19.18 19.00 -7.81
C SER A 117 -20.40 18.19 -8.23
N ALA A 118 -21.44 18.21 -7.39
CA ALA A 118 -22.72 17.62 -7.70
C ALA A 118 -23.34 18.43 -8.85
N GLN A 119 -23.15 17.97 -10.09
CA GLN A 119 -23.94 18.47 -11.19
C GLN A 119 -25.35 17.92 -11.05
N SER A 120 -26.21 18.82 -10.56
CA SER A 120 -27.65 18.77 -10.67
C SER A 120 -28.04 18.36 -12.10
N SER A 121 -28.80 17.27 -12.22
CA SER A 121 -29.66 17.03 -13.38
C SER A 121 -31.03 16.69 -12.84
N LEU A 122 -31.76 17.77 -12.54
CA LEU A 122 -33.18 17.82 -12.87
C LEU A 122 -33.28 17.60 -14.38
N LEU A 123 -33.84 16.46 -14.77
CA LEU A 123 -34.83 16.27 -15.83
C LEU A 123 -35.29 14.80 -15.79
#